data_AF-A0A3Q3LMJ3-F1
#
_entry.id   AF-A0A3Q3LMJ3-F1
#
_cell.length_a   1.000
_cell.length_b   1.000
_cell.length_c   1.000
_cell.angle_alpha   90.00
_cell.angle_beta   90.00
_cell.angle_gamma   90.00
#
_symmetry.space_group_name_H-M   'P 1'
#
loop_
_entity.id
_entity.type
_entity.pdbx_description
1 polymer ?
#
loop_
_entity_poly.entity_id
_entity_poly.type
_entity_poly.pdbx_seq_one_letter_code
_entity_poly.pdbx_strand_id
1 'polypeptide(L)'
;MDLCFVLVRQISEPPSRPKGTHELEGEEDLSPEERRVLERKMKKILKKEAKKKLKAEGETPQTTETSGPTPTQQALDYLTCWAENRSEWKFQKTRQTWLLQHMFDLEKIPDENFLVLLQYLEGLRGGARDITVQKALALVEESGKAPEDIAVQQRAHRAREVIQLLS
;
A
#
# COMPACT_ATOMS: atom_id res chain seq x y z
N MET A 1 -6.40 -56.41 -27.62
CA MET A 1 -6.38 -56.11 -29.06
C MET A 1 -7.73 -56.50 -29.57
N ASP A 2 -8.62 -55.56 -29.91
CA ASP A 2 -9.68 -55.83 -30.88
C ASP A 2 -10.13 -54.50 -31.49
N LEU A 3 -9.94 -54.42 -32.80
CA LEU A 3 -10.09 -53.24 -33.65
C LEU A 3 -11.09 -53.63 -34.75
N CYS A 4 -12.08 -52.76 -34.97
CA CYS A 4 -12.80 -52.52 -36.24
C CYS A 4 -13.69 -53.63 -36.87
N PHE A 5 -14.95 -53.30 -37.19
CA PHE A 5 -15.44 -52.87 -38.54
C PHE A 5 -17.01 -52.87 -38.56
N VAL A 6 -17.70 -51.72 -38.62
CA VAL A 6 -18.34 -51.05 -39.79
C VAL A 6 -19.77 -51.55 -40.16
N LEU A 7 -20.81 -50.67 -40.11
CA LEU A 7 -21.40 -49.99 -41.29
C LEU A 7 -22.77 -49.29 -41.02
N VAL A 8 -22.75 -47.94 -41.09
CA VAL A 8 -23.67 -46.97 -41.72
C VAL A 8 -25.20 -47.18 -41.66
N ARG A 9 -25.91 -46.15 -41.16
CA ARG A 9 -26.88 -45.38 -41.96
C ARG A 9 -27.24 -43.99 -41.37
N GLN A 10 -26.90 -42.97 -42.15
CA GLN A 10 -27.51 -41.64 -42.33
C GLN A 10 -28.71 -41.28 -41.45
N ILE A 11 -28.69 -40.10 -40.82
CA ILE A 11 -29.61 -38.97 -41.06
C ILE A 11 -29.08 -37.70 -40.35
N SER A 12 -28.93 -36.63 -41.16
CA SER A 12 -28.86 -35.18 -40.90
C SER A 12 -28.10 -34.56 -39.71
N GLU A 13 -27.22 -33.63 -40.07
CA GLU A 13 -26.71 -32.48 -39.30
C GLU A 13 -26.76 -31.24 -40.23
N PRO A 14 -26.58 -29.95 -39.80
CA PRO A 14 -26.51 -29.31 -38.46
C PRO A 14 -27.31 -27.94 -38.46
N PRO A 15 -27.01 -26.84 -37.70
CA PRO A 15 -26.13 -26.60 -36.53
C PRO A 15 -26.88 -25.90 -35.34
N SER A 16 -26.49 -25.93 -34.07
CA SER A 16 -25.30 -25.27 -33.53
C SER A 16 -25.22 -25.48 -32.00
N ARG A 17 -24.06 -25.99 -31.58
CA ARG A 17 -23.25 -25.70 -30.37
C ARG A 17 -23.69 -26.17 -28.95
N PRO A 18 -22.75 -26.74 -28.17
CA PRO A 18 -23.04 -27.56 -26.99
C PRO A 18 -22.64 -26.95 -25.63
N LYS A 19 -23.35 -27.38 -24.59
CA LYS A 19 -22.88 -28.05 -23.35
C LYS A 19 -21.86 -27.35 -22.44
N GLY A 20 -22.25 -27.24 -21.17
CA GLY A 20 -21.36 -26.93 -20.04
C GLY A 20 -22.07 -26.96 -18.69
N THR A 21 -22.62 -28.11 -18.30
CA THR A 21 -22.78 -28.47 -16.88
C THR A 21 -21.39 -28.75 -16.31
N HIS A 22 -20.94 -27.93 -15.35
CA HIS A 22 -20.14 -28.37 -14.21
C HIS A 22 -20.27 -27.35 -13.07
N GLU A 23 -20.41 -27.92 -11.89
CA GLU A 23 -20.67 -27.38 -10.56
C GLU A 23 -19.70 -26.30 -10.06
N LEU A 24 -20.07 -25.76 -8.88
CA LEU A 24 -19.33 -25.06 -7.81
C LEU A 24 -19.86 -23.61 -7.61
N GLU A 25 -20.88 -23.41 -6.78
CA GLU A 25 -20.73 -23.12 -5.34
C GLU A 25 -19.78 -21.94 -5.06
N GLY A 26 -20.35 -20.82 -4.59
CA GLY A 26 -19.58 -19.66 -4.16
C GLY A 26 -20.33 -18.33 -4.25
N GLU A 27 -21.58 -18.27 -3.78
CA GLU A 27 -22.12 -17.02 -3.25
C GLU A 27 -21.23 -16.61 -2.08
N GLU A 28 -20.15 -15.87 -2.33
CA GLU A 28 -19.41 -15.18 -1.27
C GLU A 28 -20.30 -14.06 -0.75
N ASP A 29 -21.15 -14.44 0.21
CA ASP A 29 -21.88 -13.56 1.11
C ASP A 29 -20.87 -12.72 1.90
N LEU A 30 -20.37 -11.66 1.25
CA LEU A 30 -19.63 -10.61 1.95
C LEU A 30 -20.57 -10.02 3.00
N SER A 31 -20.20 -10.20 4.26
CA SER A 31 -20.95 -9.74 5.42
C SER A 31 -21.36 -8.26 5.25
N PRO A 32 -22.59 -7.87 5.67
CA PRO A 32 -23.07 -6.49 5.59
C PRO A 32 -22.11 -5.45 6.17
N GLU A 33 -21.21 -5.87 7.07
CA GLU A 33 -20.21 -5.02 7.71
C GLU A 33 -19.00 -4.73 6.79
N GLU A 34 -18.55 -5.71 6.00
CA GLU A 34 -17.44 -5.57 5.06
C GLU A 34 -17.82 -4.72 3.86
N ARG A 35 -19.06 -4.87 3.36
CA ARG A 35 -19.64 -4.03 2.29
C ARG A 35 -19.69 -2.56 2.72
N ARG A 36 -20.09 -2.27 3.97
CA ARG A 36 -20.10 -0.89 4.51
C ARG A 36 -18.71 -0.30 4.70
N VAL A 37 -17.71 -1.13 5.02
CA VAL A 37 -16.32 -0.68 5.13
C VAL A 37 -15.74 -0.38 3.75
N LEU A 38 -16.03 -1.20 2.74
CA LEU A 38 -15.57 -0.99 1.37
C LEU A 38 -16.22 0.23 0.72
N GLU A 39 -17.52 0.44 0.93
CA GLU A 39 -18.26 1.60 0.42
C GLU A 39 -17.74 2.92 1.03
N ARG A 40 -17.46 2.93 2.35
CA ARG A 40 -16.82 4.09 3.01
C ARG A 40 -15.40 4.32 2.52
N LYS A 41 -14.63 3.26 2.23
CA LYS A 41 -13.27 3.36 1.66
C LYS A 41 -13.32 3.92 0.24
N MET A 42 -14.21 3.44 -0.63
CA MET A 42 -14.37 3.92 -2.01
C MET A 42 -14.84 5.38 -2.07
N LYS A 43 -15.83 5.76 -1.27
CA LYS A 43 -16.30 7.16 -1.20
C LYS A 43 -15.21 8.12 -0.71
N LYS A 44 -14.32 7.63 0.15
CA LYS A 44 -13.15 8.38 0.63
C LYS A 44 -12.03 8.48 -0.39
N ILE A 45 -11.85 7.45 -1.24
CA ILE A 45 -10.91 7.45 -2.36
C ILE A 45 -11.38 8.44 -3.43
N LEU A 46 -12.65 8.38 -3.86
CA LEU A 46 -13.24 9.31 -4.82
C LEU A 46 -13.16 10.77 -4.37
N LYS A 47 -13.44 11.05 -3.08
CA LYS A 47 -13.31 12.40 -2.51
C LYS A 47 -11.85 12.87 -2.45
N LYS A 48 -10.90 11.95 -2.25
CA LYS A 48 -9.47 12.24 -2.22
C LYS A 48 -8.90 12.48 -3.63
N GLU A 49 -9.37 11.75 -4.64
CA GLU A 49 -8.98 11.95 -6.04
C GLU A 49 -9.54 13.24 -6.62
N ALA A 50 -10.81 13.57 -6.33
CA ALA A 50 -11.39 14.86 -6.73
C ALA A 50 -10.62 16.04 -6.11
N LYS A 51 -10.21 15.94 -4.83
CA LYS A 51 -9.40 16.96 -4.16
C LYS A 51 -7.94 17.01 -4.64
N LYS A 52 -7.41 15.90 -5.18
CA LYS A 52 -6.06 15.83 -5.76
C LYS A 52 -6.03 16.46 -7.16
N LYS A 53 -7.07 16.27 -7.97
CA LYS A 53 -7.19 16.90 -9.29
C LYS A 53 -7.30 18.43 -9.20
N LEU A 54 -8.05 18.96 -8.22
CA LEU A 54 -8.13 20.40 -7.96
C LEU A 54 -6.82 21.04 -7.45
N LYS A 55 -5.89 20.24 -6.91
CA LYS A 55 -4.58 20.71 -6.41
C LYS A 55 -3.45 20.55 -7.43
N ALA A 56 -3.67 19.79 -8.50
CA ALA A 56 -2.69 19.61 -9.57
C ALA A 56 -2.76 20.73 -10.63
N GLU A 57 -3.88 21.46 -10.67
CA GLU A 57 -4.08 22.58 -11.61
C GLU A 57 -3.78 23.96 -10.98
N GLY A 58 -3.47 23.99 -9.68
CA GLY A 58 -3.01 25.17 -8.95
C GLY A 58 -1.52 25.06 -8.64
N GLU A 59 -0.73 25.69 -9.50
CA GLU A 59 0.59 26.28 -9.29
C GLU A 59 1.37 25.88 -8.03
N THR A 60 2.59 25.38 -8.25
CA THR A 60 3.69 25.35 -7.28
C THR A 60 3.87 26.71 -6.61
N PRO A 61 3.92 26.77 -5.26
CA PRO A 61 4.62 27.84 -4.58
C PRO A 61 5.81 27.23 -3.84
N GLN A 62 7.01 27.67 -4.24
CA GLN A 62 8.07 27.91 -3.27
C GLN A 62 7.43 28.68 -2.10
N THR A 63 7.42 28.10 -0.91
CA THR A 63 6.93 28.78 0.30
C THR A 63 8.12 28.77 1.26
N THR A 64 8.95 29.81 1.24
CA THR A 64 8.82 31.03 2.07
C THR A 64 8.38 30.76 3.50
N GLU A 65 9.26 31.21 4.38
CA GLU A 65 9.29 31.07 5.82
C GLU A 65 8.00 31.54 6.47
N THR A 66 7.30 30.64 7.16
CA THR A 66 6.24 30.98 8.10
C THR A 66 6.51 30.21 9.39
N SER A 67 6.42 30.94 10.50
CA SER A 67 6.94 30.65 11.86
C SER A 67 6.26 29.50 12.62
N GLY A 68 5.74 28.50 11.93
CA GLY A 68 5.21 27.27 12.51
C GLY A 68 6.19 26.10 12.32
N PRO A 69 6.21 25.11 13.23
CA PRO A 69 7.02 23.92 13.03
C PRO A 69 6.56 23.20 11.75
N THR A 70 7.52 22.89 10.88
CA THR A 70 7.26 22.20 9.61
C THR A 70 6.61 20.83 9.85
N PRO A 71 5.88 20.27 8.87
CA PRO A 71 5.30 18.92 9.00
C PRO A 71 6.32 17.85 9.39
N THR A 72 7.57 18.01 8.91
CA THR A 72 8.71 17.17 9.29
C THR A 72 9.01 17.30 10.77
N GLN A 73 9.28 18.51 11.27
CA GLN A 73 9.57 18.74 12.70
C GLN A 73 8.47 18.18 13.60
N GLN A 74 7.20 18.43 13.27
CA GLN A 74 6.09 17.92 14.06
C GLN A 74 5.98 16.38 14.07
N ALA A 75 6.46 15.71 13.02
CA ALA A 75 6.50 14.25 12.97
C ALA A 75 7.71 13.69 13.72
N LEU A 76 8.84 14.39 13.71
CA LEU A 76 10.03 14.05 14.50
C LEU A 76 9.76 14.25 15.99
N ASP A 77 9.19 15.38 16.40
CA ASP A 77 8.78 15.64 17.79
C ASP A 77 7.79 14.58 18.29
N TYR A 78 6.90 14.11 17.42
CA TYR A 78 5.98 13.01 17.72
C TYR A 78 6.71 11.69 18.00
N LEU A 79 7.77 11.38 17.25
CA LEU A 79 8.61 10.21 17.49
C LEU A 79 9.43 10.35 18.77
N THR A 80 10.02 11.52 19.01
CA THR A 80 10.77 11.80 20.24
C THR A 80 9.87 11.70 21.47
N CYS A 81 8.67 12.29 21.41
CA CYS A 81 7.66 12.17 22.46
C CYS A 81 7.23 10.70 22.68
N TRP A 82 7.11 9.90 21.61
CA TRP A 82 6.84 8.47 21.73
C TRP A 82 7.94 7.72 22.47
N ALA A 83 9.21 8.03 22.19
CA ALA A 83 10.37 7.35 22.76
C ALA A 83 10.67 7.79 24.20
N GLU A 84 10.65 9.09 24.47
CA GLU A 84 11.09 9.66 25.76
C GLU A 84 9.91 9.89 26.73
N ASN A 85 8.77 10.31 26.22
CA ASN A 85 7.62 10.78 27.02
C ASN A 85 6.38 9.93 26.78
N ARG A 86 6.51 8.61 26.98
CA ARG A 86 5.46 7.63 26.67
C ARG A 86 4.12 7.89 27.39
N SER A 87 4.15 8.51 28.58
CA SER A 87 2.98 8.86 29.38
C SER A 87 2.15 10.00 28.79
N GLU A 88 2.80 10.98 28.17
CA GLU A 88 2.15 12.14 27.55
C GLU A 88 1.83 11.91 26.07
N TRP A 89 2.45 10.89 25.48
CA TRP A 89 2.26 10.54 24.09
C TRP A 89 0.80 10.21 23.77
N LYS A 90 0.27 10.91 22.77
CA LYS A 90 -1.07 10.68 22.24
C LYS A 90 -0.96 10.26 20.79
N PHE A 91 -1.71 9.22 20.41
CA PHE A 91 -1.73 8.76 19.04
C PHE A 91 -2.23 9.87 18.10
N GLN A 92 -1.36 10.33 17.20
CA GLN A 92 -1.68 11.34 16.20
C GLN A 92 -1.63 10.71 14.81
N LYS A 93 -2.79 10.28 14.32
CA LYS A 93 -2.92 9.61 13.01
C LYS A 93 -2.26 10.38 11.87
N THR A 94 -2.36 11.71 11.86
CA THR A 94 -1.74 12.55 10.84
C THR A 94 -0.22 12.42 10.85
N ARG A 95 0.40 12.37 12.03
CA ARG A 95 1.86 12.21 12.19
C ARG A 95 2.31 10.81 11.77
N GLN A 96 1.64 9.78 12.25
CA GLN A 96 1.93 8.41 11.81
C GLN A 96 1.80 8.27 10.28
N THR A 97 0.74 8.82 9.69
CA THR A 97 0.55 8.75 8.24
C THR A 97 1.66 9.48 7.49
N TRP A 98 2.14 10.62 8.01
CA TRP A 98 3.26 11.36 7.44
C TRP A 98 4.56 10.55 7.53
N LEU A 99 4.85 9.97 8.69
CA LEU A 99 6.02 9.10 8.90
C LEU A 99 6.03 7.93 7.92
N LEU A 100 4.92 7.20 7.80
CA LEU A 100 4.80 6.06 6.87
C LEU A 100 4.89 6.46 5.39
N GLN A 101 4.73 7.74 5.05
CA GLN A 101 4.89 8.24 3.68
C GLN A 101 6.33 8.63 3.38
N HIS A 102 7.06 9.16 4.37
CA HIS A 102 8.38 9.76 4.20
C HIS A 102 9.52 8.98 4.88
N MET A 103 9.23 7.82 5.46
CA MET A 103 10.22 6.98 6.17
C MET A 103 11.44 6.58 5.34
N PHE A 104 11.26 6.45 4.02
CA PHE A 104 12.34 6.06 3.13
C PHE A 104 13.22 7.25 2.72
N ASP A 105 12.78 8.49 2.94
CA ASP A 105 13.51 9.70 2.55
C ASP A 105 14.50 10.13 3.65
N LEU A 106 15.81 10.10 3.34
CA LEU A 106 16.87 10.50 4.28
C LEU A 106 16.81 11.98 4.63
N GLU A 107 16.45 12.83 3.68
CA GLU A 107 16.31 14.28 3.91
C GLU A 107 15.15 14.62 4.87
N LYS A 108 14.12 13.77 4.91
CA LYS A 108 12.93 14.00 5.76
C LYS A 108 13.09 13.36 7.12
N ILE A 109 13.69 12.19 7.18
CA ILE A 109 13.93 11.46 8.43
C ILE A 109 15.43 11.15 8.49
N PRO A 110 16.21 11.85 9.32
CA PRO A 110 17.61 11.52 9.57
C PRO A 110 17.77 10.10 10.12
N ASP A 111 18.95 9.49 9.97
CA ASP A 111 19.19 8.10 10.37
C ASP A 111 18.94 7.86 11.86
N GLU A 112 19.28 8.81 12.73
CA GLU A 112 19.01 8.75 14.18
C GLU A 112 17.50 8.57 14.47
N ASN A 113 16.67 9.37 13.79
CA ASN A 113 15.21 9.31 13.94
C ASN A 113 14.62 8.09 13.23
N PHE A 114 15.29 7.59 12.20
CA PHE A 114 14.89 6.37 11.50
C PHE A 114 14.99 5.15 12.43
N LEU A 115 16.05 5.05 13.26
CA LEU A 115 16.17 3.97 14.25
C LEU A 115 15.04 4.00 15.29
N VAL A 116 14.64 5.20 15.75
CA VAL A 116 13.49 5.36 16.64
C VAL A 116 12.18 4.99 15.92
N LEU A 117 12.07 5.36 14.65
CA LEU A 117 10.93 5.01 13.83
C LEU A 117 10.81 3.50 13.63
N LEU A 118 11.91 2.76 13.42
CA LEU A 118 11.89 1.30 13.32
C LEU A 118 11.29 0.68 14.59
N GLN A 119 11.74 1.09 15.78
CA GLN A 119 11.17 0.64 17.05
C GLN A 119 9.67 0.98 17.15
N TYR A 120 9.25 2.14 16.66
CA TYR A 120 7.84 2.51 16.59
C TYR A 120 7.03 1.58 15.64
N LEU A 121 7.62 1.13 14.54
CA LEU A 121 7.00 0.23 13.57
C LEU A 121 6.85 -1.21 14.09
N GLU A 122 7.61 -1.65 15.09
CA GLU A 122 7.40 -2.96 15.73
C GLU A 122 5.99 -3.09 16.35
N GLY A 123 5.46 -1.97 16.84
CA GLY A 123 4.11 -1.86 17.38
C GLY A 123 3.01 -1.77 16.33
N LEU A 124 3.33 -1.69 15.03
CA LEU A 124 2.33 -1.67 13.98
C LEU A 124 1.61 -3.03 13.88
N ARG A 125 0.29 -2.98 13.74
CA ARG A 125 -0.58 -4.15 13.63
C ARG A 125 -1.64 -3.93 12.54
N GLY A 126 -2.11 -5.03 11.97
CA GLY A 126 -3.13 -5.05 10.91
C GLY A 126 -2.69 -4.39 9.61
N GLY A 127 -3.65 -3.94 8.80
CA GLY A 127 -3.38 -3.51 7.42
C GLY A 127 -2.41 -2.34 7.24
N ALA A 128 -2.10 -1.56 8.29
CA ALA A 128 -1.03 -0.56 8.20
C ALA A 128 0.34 -1.23 8.01
N ARG A 129 0.61 -2.35 8.70
CA ARG A 129 1.82 -3.16 8.53
C ARG A 129 1.91 -3.69 7.11
N ASP A 130 0.86 -4.36 6.64
CA ASP A 130 0.84 -4.98 5.31
C ASP A 130 1.08 -3.94 4.20
N ILE A 131 0.39 -2.79 4.27
CA ILE A 131 0.59 -1.69 3.31
C ILE A 131 2.02 -1.15 3.35
N THR A 132 2.64 -1.13 4.53
CA THR A 132 4.01 -0.62 4.69
C THR A 132 5.02 -1.59 4.07
N VAL A 133 4.84 -2.90 4.29
CA VAL A 133 5.64 -3.95 3.66
C VAL A 133 5.48 -3.91 2.13
N GLN A 134 4.24 -3.84 1.62
CA GLN A 134 4.00 -3.78 0.18
C GLN A 134 4.65 -2.56 -0.48
N LYS A 135 4.60 -1.39 0.17
CA LYS A 135 5.31 -0.19 -0.31
C LYS A 135 6.82 -0.36 -0.30
N ALA A 136 7.36 -0.94 0.77
CA ALA A 136 8.78 -1.18 0.88
C ALA A 136 9.27 -2.16 -0.21
N LEU A 137 8.52 -3.24 -0.47
CA LEU A 137 8.82 -4.18 -1.56
C LEU A 137 8.82 -3.50 -2.93
N ALA A 138 7.82 -2.65 -3.20
CA ALA A 138 7.75 -1.90 -4.45
C ALA A 138 8.96 -0.98 -4.65
N LEU A 139 9.43 -0.32 -3.59
CA LEU A 139 10.65 0.51 -3.65
C LEU A 139 11.91 -0.31 -3.93
N VAL A 140 12.01 -1.50 -3.33
CA VAL A 140 13.14 -2.41 -3.61
C VAL A 140 13.10 -2.88 -5.07
N GLU A 141 11.93 -3.23 -5.60
CA GLU A 141 11.77 -3.61 -7.01
C GLU A 141 12.12 -2.46 -7.96
N GLU A 142 11.64 -1.25 -7.67
CA GLU A 142 11.94 -0.04 -8.44
C GLU A 142 13.44 0.26 -8.49
N SER A 143 14.16 0.01 -7.39
CA SER A 143 15.61 0.18 -7.35
C SER A 143 16.39 -0.74 -8.29
N GLY A 144 15.81 -1.88 -8.67
CA GLY A 144 16.39 -2.73 -9.71
C GLY A 144 16.29 -2.15 -11.12
N LYS A 145 15.35 -1.22 -11.35
CA LYS A 145 15.10 -0.55 -12.64
C LYS A 145 15.94 0.72 -12.81
N ALA A 146 16.41 1.31 -11.71
CA ALA A 146 17.26 2.51 -11.67
C ALA A 146 18.48 2.29 -10.74
N PRO A 147 19.44 1.43 -11.11
CA PRO A 147 20.59 1.12 -10.28
C PRO A 147 21.55 2.31 -10.09
N GLU A 148 21.59 3.25 -11.04
CA GLU A 148 22.44 4.43 -11.01
C GLU A 148 21.92 5.59 -10.14
N ASP A 149 20.63 5.58 -9.76
CA ASP A 149 20.05 6.63 -8.92
C ASP A 149 20.35 6.39 -7.45
N ILE A 150 21.28 7.17 -6.90
CA ILE A 150 21.72 7.10 -5.50
C ILE A 150 20.54 7.26 -4.53
N ALA A 151 19.62 8.19 -4.79
CA ALA A 151 18.48 8.45 -3.90
C ALA A 151 17.49 7.27 -3.91
N VAL A 152 17.27 6.64 -5.07
CA VAL A 152 16.46 5.42 -5.18
C VAL A 152 17.13 4.26 -4.42
N GLN A 153 18.45 4.08 -4.56
CA GLN A 153 19.19 3.04 -3.84
C GLN A 153 19.15 3.24 -2.31
N GLN A 154 19.26 4.49 -1.85
CA GLN A 154 19.15 4.83 -0.43
C GLN A 154 17.75 4.54 0.14
N ARG A 155 16.69 4.94 -0.59
CA ARG A 155 15.31 4.60 -0.22
C ARG A 155 15.10 3.09 -0.15
N ALA A 156 15.64 2.36 -1.12
CA ALA A 156 15.56 0.91 -1.18
C ALA A 156 16.34 0.23 -0.05
N HIS A 157 17.46 0.80 0.40
CA HIS A 157 18.18 0.31 1.58
C HIS A 157 17.30 0.38 2.83
N ARG A 158 16.70 1.54 3.11
CA ARG A 158 15.74 1.68 4.22
C ARG A 158 14.53 0.77 4.07
N ALA A 159 14.04 0.59 2.84
CA ALA A 159 12.93 -0.31 2.57
C ALA A 159 13.27 -1.77 2.92
N ARG A 160 14.50 -2.23 2.66
CA ARG A 160 14.97 -3.56 3.07
C ARG A 160 14.97 -3.73 4.58
N GLU A 161 15.44 -2.73 5.34
CA GLU A 161 15.41 -2.79 6.82
C GLU A 161 13.98 -2.89 7.36
N VAL A 162 13.06 -2.14 6.77
CA VAL A 162 11.64 -2.18 7.14
C VAL A 162 11.00 -3.53 6.81
N ILE A 163 11.33 -4.11 5.65
CA ILE A 163 10.87 -5.47 5.30
C ILE A 163 11.41 -6.48 6.30
N GLN A 164 12.68 -6.40 6.66
CA GLN A 164 13.30 -7.32 7.62
C GLN A 164 12.65 -7.22 9.01
N LEU A 165 12.33 -6.00 9.45
CA LEU A 165 11.62 -5.77 10.71
C LEU A 165 10.17 -6.29 10.69
N LEU A 166 9.49 -6.12 9.55
CA LEU A 166 8.08 -6.42 9.38
C LEU A 166 7.80 -7.76 8.68
N SER A 167 8.83 -8.59 8.47
CA SER A 167 8.69 -10.01 8.14
C SER A 167 8.36 -10.82 9.39
#